data_AF-A0A957UT20-F1
#
_entry.id   AF-A0A957UT20-F1
#
_cell.length_a   1.000
_cell.length_b   1.000
_cell.length_c   1.000
_cell.angle_alpha   90.00
_cell.angle_beta   90.00
_cell.angle_gamma   90.00
#
_symmetry.space_group_name_H-M   'P 1'
#
loop_
_entity.id
_entity.type
_entity.pdbx_description
1 polymer ?
#
loop_
_entity_poly.entity_id
_entity_poly.type
_entity_poly.pdbx_seq_one_letter_code
_entity_poly.pdbx_strand_id
1 'polypeptide(L)'
;MRGTLLALIMVLIALATAALWQGTDTFAAGVRSAMNQLLRFLPVLVVAMLMAGFAEVLLPKQLVQTWLSDNAGWRGIGLAWLAGILTPGGSVMGLPLVATLFKAGVGIGVLVTYMTALATLSVLRFPLEMGFVGWRLATLRVIVSLLLPPLAGLLAQVVAPVILPR
;
A
#
# COMPACT_ATOMS: atom_id res chain seq x y z
N MET A 1 6.86 14.57 5.01
CA MET A 1 5.45 14.93 4.76
C MET A 1 5.27 16.36 4.24
N ARG A 2 5.84 17.39 4.91
CA ARG A 2 5.70 18.79 4.46
C ARG A 2 6.17 19.04 3.01
N GLY A 3 7.33 18.50 2.62
CA GLY A 3 7.86 18.65 1.24
C GLY A 3 6.97 17.99 0.17
N THR A 4 6.48 16.78 0.42
CA THR A 4 5.55 16.08 -0.49
C THR A 4 4.24 16.86 -0.65
N LEU A 5 3.72 17.41 0.44
CA LEU A 5 2.48 18.19 0.42
C LEU A 5 2.63 19.46 -0.41
N LEU A 6 3.75 20.17 -0.28
CA LEU A 6 4.06 21.34 -1.11
C LEU A 6 4.16 20.99 -2.59
N ALA A 7 4.85 19.89 -2.93
CA ALA A 7 4.94 19.43 -4.32
C ALA A 7 3.57 19.10 -4.91
N LEU A 8 2.72 18.40 -4.16
CA LEU A 8 1.35 18.07 -4.59
C LEU A 8 0.48 19.32 -4.76
N ILE A 9 0.60 20.31 -3.86
CA ILE A 9 -0.12 21.59 -3.99
C ILE A 9 0.33 22.33 -5.25
N MET A 10 1.63 22.38 -5.54
CA MET A 10 2.13 23.04 -6.75
C MET A 10 1.57 22.40 -8.03
N VAL A 11 1.57 21.06 -8.10
CA VAL A 11 0.99 20.33 -9.23
C VAL A 11 -0.51 20.60 -9.35
N LEU A 12 -1.24 20.60 -8.23
CA LEU A 12 -2.67 20.90 -8.21
C LEU A 12 -2.96 22.32 -8.75
N ILE A 13 -2.19 23.32 -8.32
CA ILE A 13 -2.32 24.70 -8.80
C ILE A 13 -2.03 24.79 -10.30
N ALA A 14 -0.98 24.12 -10.79
CA ALA A 14 -0.66 24.09 -12.21
C ALA A 14 -1.78 23.45 -13.05
N LEU A 15 -2.38 22.35 -12.58
CA LEU A 15 -3.51 21.72 -13.27
C LEU A 15 -4.79 22.55 -13.20
N ALA A 16 -5.07 23.18 -12.05
CA ALA A 16 -6.22 24.05 -11.87
C ALA A 16 -6.13 25.30 -12.77
N THR A 17 -4.95 25.92 -12.86
CA THR A 17 -4.71 27.06 -13.74
C THR A 17 -4.81 26.67 -15.21
N ALA A 18 -4.23 25.54 -15.62
CA ALA A 18 -4.41 25.02 -16.98
C ALA A 18 -5.88 24.72 -17.32
N ALA A 19 -6.65 24.16 -16.38
CA ALA A 19 -8.08 23.91 -16.56
C ALA A 19 -8.90 25.20 -16.67
N LEU A 20 -8.53 26.25 -15.93
CA LEU A 20 -9.14 27.58 -16.04
C LEU A 20 -8.81 28.25 -17.38
N TRP A 21 -7.61 28.05 -17.93
CA TRP A 21 -7.24 28.55 -19.26
C TRP A 21 -8.06 27.90 -20.39
N GLN A 22 -8.50 26.66 -20.21
CA GLN A 22 -9.38 25.97 -21.16
C GLN A 22 -10.86 26.36 -21.03
N GLY A 23 -11.24 26.99 -19.91
CA GLY A 23 -12.59 27.47 -19.65
C GLY A 23 -13.09 27.19 -18.24
N THR A 24 -14.12 27.93 -17.82
CA THR A 24 -14.75 27.72 -16.51
C THR A 24 -15.48 26.37 -16.43
N ASP A 25 -15.98 25.86 -17.56
CA ASP A 25 -16.68 24.59 -17.64
C ASP A 25 -15.75 23.39 -17.43
N THR A 26 -14.54 23.43 -17.98
CA THR A 26 -13.50 22.41 -17.77
C THR A 26 -13.02 22.39 -16.33
N PHE A 27 -12.87 23.56 -15.70
CA PHE A 27 -12.56 23.64 -14.27
C PHE A 27 -13.69 23.05 -13.40
N ALA A 28 -14.94 23.44 -13.65
CA ALA A 28 -16.10 22.93 -12.91
C ALA A 28 -16.27 21.41 -13.09
N ALA A 29 -16.05 20.89 -14.30
CA ALA A 29 -16.04 19.46 -14.58
C ALA A 29 -14.92 18.73 -13.81
N GLY A 30 -13.72 19.31 -13.76
CA GLY A 30 -12.60 18.81 -12.97
C GLY A 30 -12.92 18.70 -11.48
N VAL A 31 -13.49 19.77 -10.89
CA VAL A 31 -13.90 19.79 -9.48
C VAL A 31 -15.01 18.76 -9.22
N ARG A 32 -16.01 18.66 -10.10
CA ARG A 32 -17.09 17.67 -9.96
C ARG A 32 -16.57 16.23 -10.04
N SER A 33 -15.65 15.97 -10.96
CA SER A 33 -14.98 14.67 -11.07
C SER A 33 -14.20 14.32 -9.80
N ALA A 34 -13.39 15.26 -9.30
CA ALA A 34 -12.64 15.08 -8.06
C ALA A 34 -13.55 14.81 -6.86
N MET A 35 -14.66 15.55 -6.74
CA MET A 35 -15.65 15.35 -5.68
C MET A 35 -16.30 13.96 -5.75
N ASN A 36 -16.70 13.53 -6.95
CA ASN A 36 -17.29 12.20 -7.15
C ASN A 36 -16.31 11.08 -6.81
N GLN A 37 -15.03 11.23 -7.18
CA GLN A 37 -13.99 10.28 -6.79
C GLN A 37 -13.81 10.26 -5.27
N LEU A 38 -13.69 11.43 -4.64
CA LEU A 38 -13.54 11.53 -3.19
C LEU A 38 -14.67 10.84 -2.44
N LEU A 39 -15.93 11.10 -2.83
CA LEU A 39 -17.11 10.49 -2.19
C LEU A 39 -17.17 8.96 -2.37
N ARG A 40 -16.63 8.42 -3.47
CA ARG A 40 -16.54 6.97 -3.69
C ARG A 40 -15.41 6.33 -2.89
N PHE A 41 -14.28 7.02 -2.74
CA PHE A 41 -13.10 6.49 -2.04
C PHE A 41 -13.15 6.69 -0.51
N LEU A 42 -13.83 7.74 -0.04
CA LEU A 42 -13.88 8.10 1.38
C LEU A 42 -14.40 6.97 2.29
N PRO A 43 -15.50 6.25 1.96
CA PRO A 43 -15.97 5.15 2.81
C PRO A 43 -14.94 4.03 2.94
N VAL A 44 -14.25 3.69 1.84
CA VAL A 44 -13.21 2.66 1.82
C VAL A 44 -12.02 3.08 2.68
N LEU A 45 -11.59 4.35 2.59
CA LEU A 45 -10.54 4.91 3.43
C LEU A 45 -10.89 4.82 4.92
N VAL A 46 -12.11 5.22 5.29
CA VAL A 46 -12.57 5.17 6.69
C VAL A 46 -12.54 3.75 7.22
N VAL A 47 -13.10 2.78 6.48
CA VAL A 47 -13.10 1.36 6.88
C VAL A 47 -11.66 0.83 7.00
N ALA A 48 -10.79 1.14 6.03
CA ALA A 48 -9.39 0.71 6.07
C ALA A 48 -8.63 1.28 7.28
N MET A 49 -8.83 2.56 7.60
CA MET A 49 -8.21 3.20 8.76
C MET A 49 -8.73 2.62 10.09
N LEU A 50 -10.03 2.33 10.18
CA LEU A 50 -10.60 1.65 11.34
C LEU A 50 -10.02 0.24 11.51
N MET A 51 -9.98 -0.56 10.43
CA MET A 51 -9.36 -1.88 10.47
C MET A 51 -7.90 -1.81 10.90
N ALA A 52 -7.14 -0.83 10.40
CA ALA A 52 -5.74 -0.64 10.79
C ALA A 52 -5.60 -0.28 12.28
N GLY A 53 -6.43 0.63 12.80
CA GLY A 53 -6.43 1.00 14.21
C GLY A 53 -6.83 -0.15 15.13
N PHE A 54 -7.85 -0.92 14.76
CA PHE A 54 -8.24 -2.12 15.51
C PHE A 54 -7.17 -3.20 15.45
N ALA A 55 -6.55 -3.43 14.29
CA ALA A 55 -5.45 -4.37 14.16
C ALA A 55 -4.28 -3.97 15.07
N GLU A 56 -3.93 -2.68 15.14
CA GLU A 56 -2.86 -2.18 16.01
C GLU A 56 -3.13 -2.48 17.50
N VAL A 57 -4.37 -2.28 17.96
CA VAL A 57 -4.74 -2.53 19.37
C VAL A 57 -4.93 -4.02 19.67
N LEU A 58 -5.45 -4.78 18.71
CA LEU A 58 -5.75 -6.21 18.87
C LEU A 58 -4.52 -7.10 18.68
N LEU A 59 -3.46 -6.63 18.03
CA LEU A 59 -2.21 -7.38 17.84
C LEU A 59 -1.48 -7.55 19.18
N PRO A 60 -1.51 -8.75 19.79
CA PRO A 60 -0.81 -8.98 21.04
C PRO A 60 0.69 -8.92 20.80
N LYS A 61 1.44 -8.26 21.68
CA LYS A 61 2.91 -8.16 21.56
C LYS A 61 3.58 -9.53 21.43
N GLN A 62 3.07 -10.55 22.11
CA GLN A 62 3.58 -11.92 21.97
C GLN A 62 3.46 -12.43 20.53
N LEU A 63 2.34 -12.16 19.86
CA LEU A 63 2.05 -12.63 18.50
C LEU A 63 3.00 -11.97 17.49
N VAL A 64 3.26 -10.68 17.65
CA VAL A 64 4.27 -9.97 16.85
C VAL A 64 5.65 -10.58 17.05
N GLN A 65 6.06 -10.83 18.30
CA GLN A 65 7.38 -11.41 18.60
C GLN A 65 7.55 -12.85 18.12
N THR A 66 6.51 -13.68 18.14
CA THR A 66 6.61 -15.10 17.73
C THR A 66 6.40 -15.33 16.25
N TRP A 67 5.49 -14.59 15.62
CA TRP A 67 5.05 -14.88 14.25
C TRP A 67 5.48 -13.85 13.23
N LEU A 68 5.74 -12.61 13.66
CA LEU A 68 6.02 -11.49 12.76
C LEU A 68 7.36 -10.81 13.04
N SER A 69 8.23 -11.43 13.86
CA SER A 69 9.59 -10.95 14.11
C SER A 69 10.55 -11.42 13.02
N ASP A 70 11.76 -10.83 12.97
CA ASP A 70 12.82 -11.33 12.09
C ASP A 70 13.20 -12.78 12.41
N ASN A 71 13.03 -13.21 13.68
CA ASN A 71 13.29 -14.58 14.13
C ASN A 71 12.21 -15.58 13.69
N ALA A 72 11.03 -15.12 13.25
CA ALA A 72 9.98 -15.99 12.74
C ALA A 72 10.34 -16.62 11.37
N GLY A 73 11.37 -16.10 10.70
CA GLY A 73 11.90 -16.61 9.44
C GLY A 73 10.82 -16.74 8.37
N TRP A 74 10.78 -17.90 7.72
CA TRP A 74 9.82 -18.20 6.64
C TRP A 74 8.35 -18.14 7.05
N ARG A 75 8.01 -18.39 8.32
CA ARG A 75 6.62 -18.34 8.80
C ARG A 75 6.11 -16.90 8.78
N GLY A 76 6.92 -15.95 9.25
CA GLY A 76 6.58 -14.53 9.21
C GLY A 76 6.47 -13.98 7.79
N ILE A 77 7.39 -14.38 6.91
CA ILE A 77 7.35 -14.03 5.48
C ILE A 77 6.06 -14.57 4.83
N GLY A 78 5.71 -15.84 5.06
CA GLY A 78 4.48 -16.43 4.51
C GLY A 78 3.21 -15.71 4.97
N LEU A 79 3.12 -15.38 6.26
CA LEU A 79 1.98 -14.62 6.81
C LEU A 79 1.90 -13.21 6.24
N ALA A 80 3.02 -12.49 6.17
CA ALA A 80 3.08 -11.17 5.57
C ALA A 80 2.71 -11.18 4.09
N TRP A 81 3.14 -12.20 3.36
CA TRP A 81 2.84 -12.36 1.94
C TRP A 81 1.34 -12.53 1.70
N LEU A 82 0.68 -13.42 2.45
CA LEU A 82 -0.77 -13.59 2.40
C LEU A 82 -1.52 -12.35 2.86
N ALA A 83 -1.09 -11.75 3.97
CA ALA A 83 -1.71 -10.54 4.51
C ALA A 83 -1.64 -9.38 3.50
N GLY A 84 -0.53 -9.21 2.79
CA GLY A 84 -0.37 -8.18 1.76
C GLY A 84 -1.26 -8.41 0.55
N ILE A 85 -1.43 -9.68 0.12
CA ILE A 85 -2.38 -10.06 -0.94
C ILE A 85 -3.82 -9.71 -0.54
N LEU A 86 -4.21 -10.07 0.69
CA LEU A 86 -5.58 -9.90 1.18
C LEU A 86 -5.93 -8.46 1.53
N THR A 87 -4.94 -7.63 1.86
CA THR A 87 -5.18 -6.24 2.23
C THR A 87 -5.70 -5.47 1.01
N PRO A 88 -6.94 -4.95 1.07
CA PRO A 88 -7.49 -4.09 0.04
C PRO A 88 -6.91 -2.69 0.18
N GLY A 89 -6.06 -2.29 -0.75
CA GLY A 89 -5.50 -0.94 -0.73
C GLY A 89 -4.29 -0.82 -1.64
N GLY A 90 -4.37 0.06 -2.64
CA GLY A 90 -3.17 0.54 -3.31
C GLY A 90 -2.21 1.15 -2.29
N SER A 91 -0.93 1.27 -2.66
CA SER A 91 0.17 1.72 -1.79
C SER A 91 -0.19 2.86 -0.83
N VAL A 92 -0.99 3.85 -1.27
CA VAL A 92 -1.41 5.00 -0.44
C VAL A 92 -2.23 4.60 0.81
N MET A 93 -3.15 3.64 0.70
CA MET A 93 -3.92 3.15 1.86
C MET A 93 -3.12 2.20 2.74
N GLY A 94 -2.11 1.53 2.16
CA GLY A 94 -1.24 0.60 2.86
C GLY A 94 -0.24 1.26 3.81
N LEU A 95 0.23 2.45 3.48
CA LEU A 95 1.31 3.10 4.22
C LEU A 95 1.00 3.37 5.71
N PRO A 96 -0.21 3.82 6.10
CA PRO A 96 -0.58 3.91 7.51
C PRO A 96 -0.48 2.57 8.24
N LEU A 97 -0.97 1.49 7.63
CA LEU A 97 -0.93 0.15 8.21
C LEU A 97 0.50 -0.39 8.32
N VAL A 98 1.34 -0.13 7.33
CA VAL A 98 2.78 -0.44 7.41
C VAL A 98 3.43 0.33 8.55
N ALA A 99 3.09 1.61 8.73
CA ALA A 99 3.65 2.43 9.79
C ALA A 99 3.23 1.94 11.18
N THR A 100 1.99 1.45 11.36
CA THR A 100 1.55 0.85 12.63
C THR A 100 2.26 -0.48 12.89
N LEU A 101 2.38 -1.35 11.88
CA LEU A 101 3.13 -2.61 11.99
C LEU A 101 4.62 -2.38 12.30
N PHE A 102 5.23 -1.35 11.70
CA PHE A 102 6.60 -0.96 11.99
C PHE A 102 6.76 -0.50 13.45
N LYS A 103 5.86 0.36 13.94
CA LYS A 103 5.84 0.79 15.35
C LYS A 103 5.58 -0.36 16.32
N ALA A 104 4.84 -1.38 15.90
CA ALA A 104 4.58 -2.58 16.68
C ALA A 104 5.81 -3.52 16.78
N GLY A 105 6.89 -3.24 16.06
CA GLY A 105 8.13 -4.02 16.10
C GLY A 105 8.12 -5.26 15.20
N VAL A 106 7.30 -5.27 14.15
CA VAL A 106 7.35 -6.30 13.12
C VAL A 106 8.73 -6.29 12.45
N GLY A 107 9.27 -7.48 12.17
CA GLY A 107 10.56 -7.66 11.52
C GLY A 107 10.64 -6.98 10.16
N ILE A 108 11.82 -6.47 9.81
CA ILE A 108 12.02 -5.68 8.57
C ILE A 108 11.75 -6.55 7.34
N GLY A 109 12.20 -7.80 7.33
CA GLY A 109 11.92 -8.73 6.22
C GLY A 109 10.43 -9.02 6.07
N VAL A 110 9.71 -9.13 7.19
CA VAL A 110 8.26 -9.36 7.24
C VAL A 110 7.52 -8.13 6.71
N LEU A 111 7.90 -6.92 7.14
CA LEU A 111 7.34 -5.66 6.63
C LEU A 111 7.57 -5.47 5.14
N VAL A 112 8.80 -5.69 4.66
CA VAL A 112 9.12 -5.54 3.23
C VAL A 112 8.36 -6.57 2.40
N THR A 113 8.22 -7.80 2.88
CA THR A 113 7.36 -8.81 2.23
C THR A 113 5.93 -8.30 2.12
N TYR A 114 5.36 -7.83 3.23
CA TYR A 114 4.00 -7.31 3.28
C TYR A 114 3.81 -6.12 2.32
N MET A 115 4.69 -5.13 2.36
CA MET A 115 4.66 -3.95 1.48
C MET A 115 4.74 -4.33 0.01
N THR A 116 5.63 -5.26 -0.33
CA THR A 116 5.83 -5.71 -1.71
C THR A 116 4.62 -6.50 -2.20
N ALA A 117 4.07 -7.39 -1.37
CA ALA A 117 2.85 -8.14 -1.67
C ALA A 117 1.64 -7.20 -1.84
N LEU A 118 1.52 -6.20 -0.98
CA LEU A 118 0.47 -5.19 -1.08
C LEU A 118 0.59 -4.37 -2.38
N ALA A 119 1.80 -3.95 -2.73
CA ALA A 119 2.04 -3.16 -3.93
C ALA A 119 1.80 -3.97 -5.21
N THR A 120 2.14 -5.27 -5.21
CA THR A 120 2.16 -6.09 -6.43
C THR A 120 0.97 -7.04 -6.55
N LEU A 121 0.43 -7.59 -5.48
CA LEU A 121 -0.54 -8.70 -5.53
C LEU A 121 -1.87 -8.42 -4.83
N SER A 122 -2.14 -7.19 -4.38
CA SER A 122 -3.38 -6.86 -3.68
C SER A 122 -4.62 -7.35 -4.45
N VAL A 123 -5.54 -8.01 -3.74
CA VAL A 123 -6.76 -8.64 -4.26
C VAL A 123 -7.60 -7.69 -5.11
N LEU A 124 -7.69 -6.41 -4.72
CA LEU A 124 -8.47 -5.43 -5.48
C LEU A 124 -7.83 -5.07 -6.82
N ARG A 125 -6.52 -5.26 -6.96
CA ARG A 125 -5.75 -4.85 -8.13
C ARG A 125 -6.02 -5.77 -9.32
N PHE A 126 -6.22 -7.06 -9.08
CA PHE A 126 -6.38 -8.04 -10.15
C PHE A 126 -7.67 -7.85 -10.97
N PRO A 127 -8.87 -7.69 -10.38
CA PRO A 127 -10.09 -7.38 -11.13
C PRO A 127 -10.01 -6.08 -11.91
N LEU A 128 -9.40 -5.06 -11.33
CA LEU A 128 -9.18 -3.78 -12.00
C LEU A 128 -8.24 -3.94 -13.20
N GLU A 129 -7.09 -4.60 -13.02
CA GLU A 129 -6.13 -4.87 -14.09
C GLU A 129 -6.76 -5.66 -15.25
N MET A 130 -7.59 -6.67 -14.93
CA MET A 130 -8.34 -7.43 -15.93
C MET A 130 -9.27 -6.53 -16.76
N GLY A 131 -9.92 -5.55 -16.13
CA GLY A 131 -10.81 -4.60 -16.81
C GLY A 131 -10.08 -3.62 -17.74
N PHE A 132 -8.84 -3.22 -17.41
CA PHE A 132 -8.08 -2.24 -18.20
C PHE A 132 -7.20 -2.85 -19.29
N VAL A 133 -6.48 -3.93 -18.99
CA VAL A 133 -5.42 -4.48 -19.84
C VAL A 133 -5.76 -5.89 -20.35
N GLY A 134 -6.86 -6.47 -19.85
CA GLY A 134 -7.33 -7.80 -20.22
C GLY A 134 -6.72 -8.93 -19.41
N TRP A 135 -7.40 -10.08 -19.42
CA TRP A 135 -7.06 -11.27 -18.63
C TRP A 135 -5.64 -11.80 -18.84
N ARG A 136 -5.15 -11.82 -20.09
CA ARG A 136 -3.87 -12.46 -20.45
C ARG A 136 -2.68 -11.75 -19.78
N LEU A 137 -2.64 -10.42 -19.86
CA LEU A 137 -1.55 -9.65 -19.25
C LEU A 137 -1.70 -9.56 -17.73
N ALA A 138 -2.93 -9.42 -17.21
CA ALA A 138 -3.17 -9.38 -15.77
C ALA A 138 -2.70 -10.68 -15.07
N THR A 139 -3.05 -11.84 -15.62
CA THR A 139 -2.65 -13.15 -15.06
C THR A 139 -1.15 -13.40 -15.17
N LEU A 140 -0.55 -13.12 -16.34
CA LEU A 140 0.90 -13.26 -16.52
C LEU A 140 1.66 -12.44 -15.47
N ARG A 141 1.25 -11.19 -15.26
CA ARG A 141 1.86 -10.31 -14.27
C ARG A 141 1.73 -10.88 -12.85
N VAL A 142 0.55 -11.36 -12.46
CA VAL A 142 0.33 -11.96 -11.13
C VAL A 142 1.22 -13.18 -10.93
N ILE A 143 1.28 -14.09 -11.91
CA ILE A 143 2.09 -15.31 -11.83
C ILE A 143 3.57 -14.97 -11.67
N VAL A 144 4.11 -14.09 -12.51
CA VAL A 144 5.53 -13.69 -12.46
C VAL A 144 5.84 -12.90 -11.19
N SER A 145 4.87 -12.12 -10.69
CA SER A 145 5.06 -11.32 -9.46
C SER A 145 4.86 -12.13 -8.18
N LEU A 146 4.36 -13.35 -8.25
CA LEU A 146 3.89 -14.11 -7.11
C LEU A 146 4.99 -14.28 -6.04
N LEU A 147 6.21 -14.61 -6.47
CA LEU A 147 7.35 -14.85 -5.58
C LEU A 147 8.19 -13.60 -5.29
N LEU A 148 7.90 -12.46 -5.92
CA LEU A 148 8.67 -11.24 -5.68
C LEU A 148 8.59 -10.75 -4.22
N PRO A 149 7.42 -10.79 -3.53
CA PRO A 149 7.34 -10.37 -2.14
C PRO A 149 8.21 -11.16 -1.16
N PRO A 150 8.17 -12.51 -1.11
CA PRO A 150 9.03 -13.25 -0.21
C PRO A 150 10.52 -13.06 -0.54
N LEU A 151 10.88 -12.96 -1.83
CA LEU A 151 12.26 -12.67 -2.23
C LEU A 151 12.72 -11.30 -1.74
N ALA A 152 11.90 -10.26 -1.89
CA ALA A 152 12.19 -8.93 -1.39
C ALA A 152 12.37 -8.90 0.13
N GLY A 153 11.54 -9.64 0.87
CA GLY A 153 11.68 -9.79 2.31
C GLY A 153 12.99 -10.43 2.76
N LEU A 154 13.41 -11.51 2.09
CA LEU A 154 14.68 -12.18 2.38
C LEU A 154 15.88 -11.27 2.08
N LEU A 155 15.85 -10.59 0.93
CA LEU A 155 16.87 -9.61 0.57
C LEU A 155 16.93 -8.48 1.60
N ALA A 156 15.77 -8.01 2.07
CA ALA A 156 15.72 -6.99 3.11
C ALA A 156 16.34 -7.46 4.43
N GLN A 157 16.21 -8.73 4.83
CA GLN A 157 16.89 -9.24 6.04
C GLN A 157 18.41 -9.16 5.93
N VAL A 158 18.96 -9.38 4.74
CA VAL A 158 20.41 -9.32 4.49
C VAL A 158 20.90 -7.86 4.40
N VAL A 159 20.13 -6.98 3.77
CA VAL A 159 20.53 -5.60 3.49
C VAL A 159 20.22 -4.65 4.66
N ALA A 160 19.17 -4.93 5.44
CA ALA A 160 18.74 -4.06 6.53
C ALA A 160 19.84 -3.73 7.56
N PRO A 161 20.67 -4.68 8.03
CA PRO A 161 21.77 -4.36 8.96
C PRO A 161 22.76 -3.34 8.42
N VAL A 162 22.91 -3.23 7.11
CA VAL A 162 23.82 -2.28 6.44
C VAL A 162 23.22 -0.89 6.35
N ILE A 163 21.91 -0.80 6.07
CA ILE A 163 21.21 0.48 5.84
C ILE A 163 20.63 1.07 7.12
N LEU A 164 20.16 0.23 8.03
CA LEU A 164 19.51 0.57 9.28
C LEU A 164 20.31 -0.01 10.46
N PRO A 165 21.50 0.56 10.77
CA PRO A 165 22.25 0.14 11.93
C PRO A 165 21.39 0.34 13.18
N ARG A 166 21.19 -0.74 13.95
CA ARG A 166 20.42 -0.77 15.19
C ARG A 166 21.17 -0.12 16.34
#